data_AF-A0A840Y0Y3-F1
#
_entry.id   AF-A0A840Y0Y3-F1
#
_cell.length_a   1.000
_cell.length_b   1.000
_cell.length_c   1.000
_cell.angle_alpha   90.00
_cell.angle_beta   90.00
_cell.angle_gamma   90.00
#
_symmetry.space_group_name_H-M   'P 1'
#
loop_
_entity.id
_entity.type
_entity.pdbx_description
1 polymer ?
#
loop_
_entity_poly.entity_id
_entity_poly.type
_entity_poly.pdbx_seq_one_letter_code
_entity_poly.pdbx_strand_id
1 'polypeptide(L)'
;MAPADLALAATALACLALRLAGVWLAGGLSTEHPAIAWATAVAQATLAAFVTLAIVAPAGALAEVPLAARLAGLGLGVAVCLGFGRRMLPALLAGLAAMLLVRALLA
;
A
#
# COMPACT_ATOMS: atom_id res chain seq x y z
N MET A 1 18.04 -23.47 11.97
CA MET A 1 17.14 -22.43 11.43
C MET A 1 16.02 -23.15 10.72
N ALA A 2 14.76 -22.84 11.02
CA ALA A 2 13.65 -23.47 10.31
C ALA A 2 13.71 -23.06 8.82
N PRO A 3 13.21 -23.89 7.88
CA PRO A 3 13.19 -23.52 6.46
C PRO A 3 12.43 -22.20 6.20
N ALA A 4 11.44 -21.88 7.04
CA ALA A 4 10.73 -20.60 7.00
C ALA A 4 11.64 -19.40 7.34
N ASP A 5 12.52 -19.55 8.33
CA ASP A 5 13.46 -18.48 8.72
C ASP A 5 14.41 -18.15 7.58
N LEU A 6 14.87 -19.19 6.86
CA LEU A 6 15.74 -19.02 5.69
C LEU A 6 15.01 -18.33 4.54
N ALA A 7 13.74 -18.67 4.29
CA ALA A 7 12.93 -18.02 3.27
C ALA A 7 12.67 -16.54 3.59
N LEU A 8 12.39 -16.21 4.86
CA LEU A 8 12.23 -14.82 5.31
C LEU A 8 13.53 -14.05 5.20
N ALA A 9 14.66 -14.64 5.61
CA ALA A 9 15.98 -14.02 5.49
C ALA A 9 16.36 -13.77 4.03
N ALA A 10 16.13 -14.75 3.14
CA ALA A 10 16.38 -14.60 1.70
C ALA A 10 15.51 -13.49 1.09
N THR A 11 14.23 -13.41 1.48
CA THR A 11 13.31 -12.35 1.00
C THR A 11 13.77 -10.97 1.48
N ALA A 12 14.15 -10.85 2.76
CA ALA A 12 14.66 -9.61 3.33
C ALA A 12 15.94 -9.15 2.62
N LEU A 13 16.88 -10.06 2.37
CA LEU A 13 18.11 -9.79 1.63
C LEU A 13 17.82 -9.36 0.19
N ALA A 14 16.90 -10.03 -0.51
CA ALA A 14 16.50 -9.67 -1.86
C ALA A 14 15.88 -8.26 -1.90
N CYS A 15 14.97 -7.93 -0.97
CA CYS A 15 14.39 -6.58 -0.86
C CYS A 15 15.46 -5.51 -0.59
N LEU A 16 16.40 -5.77 0.31
CA LEU A 16 17.51 -4.86 0.62
C LEU A 16 18.42 -4.66 -0.61
N ALA A 17 18.77 -5.72 -1.32
CA ALA A 17 19.60 -5.66 -2.51
C ALA A 17 18.92 -4.81 -3.61
N LEU A 18 17.63 -5.03 -3.87
CA LEU A 18 16.86 -4.23 -4.83
C LEU A 18 16.76 -2.76 -4.40
N ARG A 19 16.57 -2.49 -3.12
CA ARG A 19 16.53 -1.12 -2.57
C ARG A 19 17.86 -0.39 -2.80
N LEU A 20 18.98 -1.06 -2.50
CA LEU A 20 20.32 -0.52 -2.69
C LEU A 20 20.63 -0.27 -4.17
N ALA A 21 20.28 -1.21 -5.05
CA ALA A 21 20.43 -1.04 -6.49
C ALA A 21 19.64 0.17 -7.00
N GLY A 22 18.40 0.36 -6.53
CA GLY A 22 17.58 1.52 -6.88
C GLY A 22 18.19 2.85 -6.42
N VAL A 23 18.72 2.91 -5.19
CA VAL A 23 19.40 4.11 -4.66
C VAL A 23 20.68 4.42 -5.45
N TRP A 24 21.47 3.39 -5.77
CA TRP A 24 22.69 3.55 -6.55
C TRP A 24 22.40 4.06 -7.96
N LEU A 25 21.37 3.50 -8.62
CA LEU A 25 20.92 3.96 -9.93
C LEU A 25 20.39 5.40 -9.90
N ALA A 26 19.62 5.76 -8.86
CA ALA A 26 19.08 7.10 -8.70
C ALA A 26 20.17 8.14 -8.39
N GLY A 27 21.23 7.76 -7.67
CA GLY A 27 22.34 8.65 -7.33
C GLY A 27 23.15 9.16 -8.54
N GLY A 28 23.11 8.44 -9.66
CA GLY A 28 23.78 8.83 -10.91
C GLY A 28 22.94 9.67 -11.87
N LEU A 29 21.65 9.88 -11.59
CA LEU A 29 20.70 10.57 -12.46
C LEU A 29 20.25 11.89 -11.84
N SER A 30 20.08 12.93 -12.66
CA SER A 30 19.46 14.17 -12.19
C SER A 30 18.01 13.91 -11.80
N THR A 31 17.51 14.61 -10.79
CA THR A 31 16.13 14.47 -10.29
C THR A 31 15.06 14.74 -11.34
N GLU A 32 15.39 15.50 -12.38
CA GLU A 32 14.51 15.84 -13.51
C GLU A 32 14.65 14.87 -14.69
N HIS A 33 15.44 13.81 -14.56
CA HIS A 33 15.65 12.87 -15.66
C HIS A 33 14.33 12.14 -16.01
N PRO A 34 13.94 12.07 -17.30
CA PRO A 34 12.66 11.49 -17.72
C PRO A 34 12.46 10.03 -17.29
N ALA A 35 13.55 9.26 -17.15
CA ALA A 35 13.50 7.90 -16.64
C ALA A 35 12.98 7.82 -15.19
N ILE A 36 13.31 8.80 -14.33
CA ILE A 36 12.83 8.84 -12.94
C ILE A 36 11.33 9.15 -12.91
N ALA A 37 10.87 10.08 -13.76
CA ALA A 37 9.45 10.39 -13.91
C ALA A 37 8.66 9.16 -14.39
N TRP A 38 9.17 8.44 -15.39
CA TRP A 38 8.58 7.18 -15.86
C TRP A 38 8.52 6.11 -14.76
N ALA A 39 9.64 5.86 -14.07
CA ALA A 39 9.69 4.89 -12.98
C ALA A 39 8.72 5.23 -11.84
N THR A 40 8.61 6.52 -11.51
CA THR A 40 7.65 7.01 -10.50
C THR A 40 6.22 6.77 -10.94
N ALA A 41 5.87 7.07 -12.20
CA ALA A 41 4.55 6.82 -12.75
C ALA A 41 4.19 5.32 -12.70
N VAL A 42 5.12 4.44 -13.08
CA VAL A 42 4.93 2.98 -12.99
C VAL A 42 4.72 2.53 -11.55
N ALA A 43 5.48 3.06 -10.59
CA ALA A 43 5.33 2.75 -9.18
C ALA A 43 3.95 3.17 -8.64
N GLN A 44 3.48 4.37 -8.98
CA GLN A 44 2.15 4.85 -8.58
C GLN A 44 1.03 4.04 -9.25
N ALA A 45 1.16 3.70 -10.53
CA ALA A 45 0.19 2.86 -11.24
C ALA A 45 0.08 1.46 -10.60
N THR A 46 1.22 0.86 -10.24
CA THR A 46 1.27 -0.43 -9.54
C THR A 46 0.57 -0.35 -8.18
N LEU A 47 0.83 0.70 -7.39
CA LEU A 47 0.15 0.93 -6.11
C LEU A 47 -1.37 1.08 -6.28
N ALA A 48 -1.81 1.86 -7.27
CA ALA A 48 -3.23 2.03 -7.57
C ALA A 48 -3.89 0.70 -8.00
N ALA A 49 -3.20 -0.11 -8.79
CA ALA A 49 -3.65 -1.43 -9.18
C ALA A 49 -3.81 -2.37 -7.97
N PHE A 50 -2.85 -2.38 -7.03
CA PHE A 50 -2.96 -3.17 -5.80
C PHE A 50 -4.14 -2.74 -4.91
N VAL A 51 -4.36 -1.44 -4.75
CA VAL A 51 -5.53 -0.92 -4.01
C VAL A 51 -6.82 -1.36 -4.70
N THR A 52 -6.87 -1.27 -6.04
CA THR A 52 -8.03 -1.72 -6.82
C THR A 52 -8.27 -3.22 -6.65
N LEU A 53 -7.22 -4.04 -6.71
CA LEU A 53 -7.31 -5.49 -6.48
C LEU A 53 -7.84 -5.80 -5.07
N ALA A 54 -7.38 -5.09 -4.04
CA ALA A 54 -7.89 -5.29 -2.68
C ALA A 54 -9.40 -5.03 -2.53
N ILE A 55 -9.96 -4.17 -3.40
CA ILE A 55 -11.39 -3.84 -3.41
C ILE A 55 -12.18 -4.81 -4.31
N VAL A 56 -11.71 -5.07 -5.52
CA VAL A 56 -12.44 -5.84 -6.53
C VAL A 56 -12.29 -7.35 -6.33
N ALA A 57 -11.07 -7.82 -6.05
CA ALA A 57 -10.71 -9.22 -5.93
C ALA A 57 -9.92 -9.45 -4.63
N PRO A 58 -10.58 -9.35 -3.45
CA PRO A 58 -9.91 -9.50 -2.17
C PRO A 58 -9.36 -10.91 -2.00
N ALA A 59 -8.15 -11.01 -1.45
CA ALA A 59 -7.52 -12.29 -1.13
C ALA A 59 -7.10 -12.33 0.35
N GLY A 60 -6.94 -13.54 0.88
CA GLY A 60 -6.54 -13.75 2.28
C GLY A 60 -7.55 -13.19 3.27
N ALA A 61 -7.07 -12.55 4.35
CA ALA A 61 -7.91 -12.03 5.43
C ALA A 61 -8.93 -10.96 5.00
N LEU A 62 -8.72 -10.29 3.86
CA LEU A 62 -9.70 -9.32 3.32
C LEU A 62 -10.89 -9.99 2.62
N ALA A 63 -10.81 -11.27 2.27
CA ALA A 63 -11.91 -11.99 1.63
C ALA A 63 -13.12 -12.12 2.56
N GLU A 64 -12.86 -12.22 3.87
CA GLU A 64 -13.87 -12.26 4.94
C GLU A 64 -14.52 -10.89 5.21
N VAL A 65 -14.12 -9.83 4.50
CA VAL A 65 -14.62 -8.47 4.74
C VAL A 65 -15.63 -8.05 3.67
N PRO A 66 -16.86 -7.69 4.06
CA PRO A 66 -17.89 -7.29 3.11
C PRO A 66 -17.45 -6.05 2.31
N LEU A 67 -17.89 -5.98 1.05
CA LEU A 67 -17.51 -4.90 0.13
C LEU A 67 -17.90 -3.50 0.68
N ALA A 68 -19.03 -3.41 1.37
CA ALA A 68 -19.48 -2.17 2.02
C ALA A 68 -18.47 -1.64 3.05
N ALA A 69 -17.87 -2.52 3.87
CA ALA A 69 -16.86 -2.13 4.85
C ALA A 69 -15.56 -1.64 4.19
N ARG A 70 -15.17 -2.25 3.06
CA ARG A 70 -13.99 -1.85 2.28
C ARG A 70 -14.18 -0.47 1.64
N LEU A 71 -15.33 -0.23 1.02
CA LEU A 71 -15.66 1.07 0.43
C LEU A 71 -15.81 2.17 1.49
N ALA A 72 -16.42 1.86 2.64
CA ALA A 72 -16.54 2.80 3.75
C ALA A 72 -15.16 3.20 4.31
N GLY A 73 -14.28 2.22 4.54
CA GLY A 73 -12.91 2.49 4.99
C GLY A 73 -12.11 3.33 4.00
N LEU A 74 -12.18 2.99 2.70
CA LEU A 74 -11.54 3.75 1.63
C LEU A 74 -12.08 5.19 1.57
N GLY A 75 -13.40 5.35 1.50
CA GLY A 75 -14.05 6.65 1.37
C GLY A 75 -13.75 7.58 2.55
N LEU A 76 -13.85 7.04 3.77
CA LEU A 76 -13.63 7.82 4.98
C LEU A 76 -12.15 8.17 5.17
N GLY A 77 -11.24 7.25 4.84
CA GLY A 77 -9.80 7.51 4.82
C GLY A 77 -9.42 8.63 3.84
N VAL A 78 -9.97 8.60 2.62
CA VAL A 78 -9.75 9.66 1.62
C VAL A 78 -10.32 11.00 2.08
N ALA A 79 -11.56 11.01 2.60
CA ALA A 79 -12.21 12.22 3.10
C ALA A 79 -11.39 12.89 4.22
N VAL A 80 -10.90 12.10 5.18
CA VAL A 80 -10.06 12.62 6.27
C VAL A 80 -8.70 13.07 5.76
N CYS A 81 -8.10 12.38 4.80
CA CYS A 81 -6.84 12.81 4.18
C CYS A 81 -6.96 14.20 3.54
N LEU A 82 -8.05 14.43 2.79
CA LEU A 82 -8.31 15.71 2.14
C LEU A 82 -8.65 16.81 3.17
N GLY A 83 -9.41 16.48 4.22
CA GLY A 83 -9.80 17.43 5.26
C GLY A 83 -8.67 17.86 6.22
N PHE A 84 -7.72 16.97 6.54
CA PHE A 84 -6.63 17.22 7.50
C PHE A 84 -5.32 17.69 6.84
N GLY A 85 -5.38 18.22 5.61
CA GLY A 85 -4.20 18.76 4.94
C GLY A 85 -3.18 17.69 4.54
N ARG A 86 -3.65 16.55 4.00
CA ARG A 86 -2.81 15.43 3.51
C ARG A 86 -1.99 14.73 4.59
N ARG A 87 -2.35 14.89 5.87
CA ARG A 87 -1.75 14.13 6.97
C ARG A 87 -2.18 12.66 6.87
N MET A 88 -1.22 11.78 6.56
CA MET A 88 -1.53 10.36 6.30
C MET A 88 -1.95 9.61 7.55
N LEU A 89 -1.37 9.93 8.71
CA LEU A 89 -1.64 9.20 9.96
C LEU A 89 -3.12 9.25 10.40
N PRO A 90 -3.77 10.44 10.51
CA PRO A 90 -5.19 10.50 10.88
C PRO A 90 -6.10 9.87 9.81
N ALA A 91 -5.74 10.01 8.53
CA ALA A 91 -6.48 9.38 7.43
C ALA A 91 -6.47 7.85 7.51
N LEU A 92 -5.31 7.25 7.79
CA LEU A 92 -5.15 5.81 7.94
C LEU A 92 -5.96 5.30 9.14
N LEU A 93 -5.85 5.96 10.29
CA LEU A 93 -6.59 5.58 11.49
C LEU A 93 -8.10 5.67 11.28
N ALA A 94 -8.58 6.76 10.67
CA ALA A 94 -10.00 6.94 10.41
C ALA A 94 -10.55 5.92 9.41
N GLY A 95 -9.82 5.64 8.32
CA GLY A 95 -10.22 4.61 7.35
C GLY A 95 -10.25 3.21 7.95
N LEU A 96 -9.25 2.85 8.77
CA LEU A 96 -9.20 1.56 9.45
C LEU A 96 -10.33 1.41 10.47
N ALA A 97 -10.56 2.46 11.27
CA ALA A 97 -11.66 2.48 12.24
C ALA A 97 -13.02 2.32 11.55
N ALA A 98 -13.26 3.04 10.45
CA ALA A 98 -14.50 2.92 9.67
C ALA A 98 -14.68 1.50 9.09
N MET A 99 -13.62 0.90 8.54
CA MET A 99 -13.67 -0.47 8.02
C MET A 99 -14.03 -1.48 9.11
N LEU A 100 -13.42 -1.36 10.29
CA LEU A 100 -13.71 -2.25 11.43
C LEU A 100 -15.13 -2.07 11.96
N LEU A 101 -15.59 -0.83 12.09
CA LEU A 101 -16.91 -0.50 12.64
C LEU A 101 -18.02 -0.99 11.70
N VAL A 102 -17.89 -0.77 10.39
CA VAL A 102 -18.84 -1.27 9.39
C VAL A 102 -18.80 -2.79 9.29
N ARG A 103 -17.62 -3.42 9.40
CA ARG A 103 -17.53 -4.88 9.46
C ARG A 103 -18.25 -5.43 10.69
N ALA A 104 -18.08 -4.83 11.86
CA ALA A 104 -18.74 -5.26 13.09
C ALA A 104 -20.27 -5.09 13.04
N LEU A 105 -20.77 -4.10 12.29
CA LEU A 105 -22.20 -3.87 12.11
C LEU A 105 -22.85 -4.83 11.11
N LEU A 106 -22.06 -5.41 10.20
CA LEU A 106 -22.50 -6.31 9.12
C LEU A 106 -22.17 -7.80 9.39
N ALA A 107 -21.51 -8.10 10.50
CA ALA A 107 -21.20 -9.46 10.98
C ALA A 107 -22.32 -9.98 11.88
#